data_AF-A0AB33T045-F1
#
_entry.id   AF-A0AB33T045-F1
#
_cell.length_a   1.000
_cell.length_b   1.000
_cell.length_c   1.000
_cell.angle_alpha   90.00
_cell.angle_beta   90.00
_cell.angle_gamma   90.00
#
_symmetry.space_group_name_H-M   'P 1'
#
loop_
_entity.id
_entity.type
_entity.pdbx_description
1 polymer ?
#
loop_
_entity_poly.entity_id
_entity_poly.type
_entity_poly.pdbx_seq_one_letter_code
_entity_poly.pdbx_strand_id
1 'polypeptide(L)'
;MNVAVGAALAASPDFERTTAELHDAMELLLVQAQQDYPSEPGAYWLPRRLGGTAPTVEEAAVLDSEELAERARRKARKKTDPGHA
;
A
#
# COMPACT_ATOMS: atom_id res chain seq x y z
N MET A 1 -14.07 -4.43 -14.93
CA MET A 1 -12.64 -4.06 -14.90
C MET A 1 -12.56 -2.61 -15.31
N ASN A 2 -12.17 -1.70 -14.42
CA ASN A 2 -12.01 -0.28 -14.77
C ASN A 2 -10.57 -0.02 -15.19
N VAL A 3 -10.38 0.62 -16.34
CA VAL A 3 -9.06 0.98 -16.89
C VAL A 3 -9.14 2.39 -17.44
N ALA A 4 -8.32 3.29 -16.88
CA ALA A 4 -8.15 4.66 -17.38
C ALA A 4 -6.82 4.78 -18.12
N VAL A 5 -6.83 5.43 -19.28
CA VAL A 5 -5.65 5.67 -20.10
C VAL A 5 -5.55 7.17 -20.38
N GLY A 6 -4.39 7.75 -20.06
CA GLY A 6 -4.12 9.18 -20.24
C GLY A 6 -3.64 9.54 -21.64
N ALA A 7 -3.45 10.84 -21.84
CA ALA A 7 -2.77 11.36 -23.02
C ALA A 7 -1.29 10.93 -23.05
N ALA A 8 -0.72 10.88 -24.25
CA ALA A 8 0.70 10.63 -24.42
C ALA A 8 1.54 11.76 -23.78
N LEU A 9 2.61 11.38 -23.09
CA LEU A 9 3.59 12.32 -22.53
C LEU A 9 4.79 12.45 -23.48
N ALA A 10 5.28 13.67 -23.69
CA ALA A 10 6.50 13.90 -24.44
C ALA A 10 7.72 13.78 -23.51
N ALA A 11 8.67 12.91 -23.85
CA ALA A 11 9.88 12.77 -23.06
C ALA A 11 10.76 14.03 -23.16
N SER A 12 11.21 14.54 -22.01
CA SER A 12 12.18 15.62 -21.94
C SER A 12 13.62 15.07 -21.89
N PRO A 13 14.65 15.89 -22.17
CA PRO A 13 16.06 15.49 -21.97
C PRO A 13 16.40 15.19 -20.50
N ASP A 14 15.59 15.69 -19.57
CA ASP A 14 15.69 15.41 -18.14
C ASP A 14 14.78 14.21 -17.79
N PHE A 15 15.42 13.12 -17.39
CA PHE A 15 14.78 11.86 -17.01
C PHE A 15 13.96 12.00 -15.73
N GLU A 16 14.48 12.70 -14.72
CA GLU A 16 13.81 12.86 -13.43
C GLU A 16 12.54 13.69 -13.61
N ARG A 17 12.61 14.76 -14.40
CA ARG A 17 11.44 15.55 -14.77
C ARG A 17 10.38 14.71 -15.49
N THR A 18 10.78 13.95 -16.51
CA THR A 18 9.84 13.11 -17.29
C THR A 18 9.17 12.07 -16.39
N THR A 19 9.91 11.50 -15.44
CA THR A 19 9.40 10.52 -14.48
C THR A 19 8.40 11.15 -13.50
N ALA A 20 8.70 12.33 -12.99
CA ALA A 20 7.79 13.08 -12.12
C ALA A 20 6.49 13.44 -12.84
N GLU A 21 6.57 13.96 -14.07
CA GLU A 21 5.38 14.29 -14.88
C GLU A 21 4.52 13.05 -15.18
N LEU A 22 5.15 11.91 -15.47
CA LEU A 22 4.44 10.65 -15.66
C LEU A 22 3.73 10.21 -14.37
N HIS A 23 4.42 10.29 -13.23
CA HIS A 23 3.85 9.93 -11.93
C HIS A 23 2.61 10.78 -11.62
N ASP A 24 2.71 12.10 -11.76
CA ASP A 24 1.61 13.02 -11.49
C ASP A 24 0.40 12.75 -12.40
N ALA A 25 0.63 12.51 -13.69
CA ALA A 25 -0.43 12.16 -14.63
C ALA A 25 -1.12 10.83 -14.25
N MET A 26 -0.33 9.83 -13.84
CA MET A 26 -0.86 8.53 -13.40
C MET A 26 -1.63 8.63 -12.08
N GLU A 27 -1.22 9.49 -11.16
CA GLU A 27 -1.93 9.71 -9.89
C GLU A 27 -3.34 10.26 -10.14
N LEU A 28 -3.48 11.21 -11.07
CA LEU A 28 -4.80 11.73 -11.47
C LEU A 28 -5.68 10.65 -12.11
N LEU A 29 -5.12 9.83 -13.00
CA LEU A 29 -5.84 8.71 -13.63
C LEU A 29 -6.26 7.65 -12.60
N LEU A 30 -5.43 7.40 -11.59
CA LEU A 30 -5.74 6.47 -10.51
C LEU A 30 -6.95 6.96 -9.69
N VAL A 31 -6.99 8.25 -9.34
CA VAL A 31 -8.12 8.83 -8.61
C VAL A 31 -9.41 8.73 -9.42
N GLN A 32 -9.35 8.94 -10.73
CA GLN A 32 -10.49 8.79 -11.64
C GLN A 32 -10.96 7.33 -11.72
N ALA A 33 -10.03 6.39 -11.94
CA ALA A 33 -10.35 4.97 -12.04
C ALA A 33 -10.95 4.41 -10.74
N GLN A 34 -10.56 4.96 -9.59
CA GLN A 34 -11.09 4.57 -8.28
C GLN A 34 -12.56 4.94 -8.06
N GLN A 35 -13.12 5.91 -8.81
CA GLN A 35 -14.52 6.32 -8.63
C GLN A 35 -15.52 5.19 -8.94
N ASP A 36 -15.16 4.29 -9.86
CA ASP A 36 -16.02 3.19 -10.26
C ASP A 36 -15.70 1.88 -9.53
N TYR A 37 -14.85 1.92 -8.49
CA TYR A 37 -14.57 0.73 -7.70
C TYR A 37 -15.84 0.31 -6.95
N PRO A 38 -16.15 -1.01 -6.91
CA PRO A 38 -17.24 -1.50 -6.08
C PRO A 38 -17.02 -1.05 -4.64
N SER A 39 -18.02 -0.37 -4.08
CA SER A 39 -17.98 0.00 -2.67
C SER A 39 -18.27 -1.23 -1.84
N GLU A 40 -17.25 -1.70 -1.12
CA GLU A 40 -17.40 -2.67 -0.03
C GLU A 40 -17.11 -1.95 1.29
N PRO A 41 -18.15 -1.43 1.97
CA PRO A 41 -17.97 -0.68 3.20
C PRO A 41 -17.17 -1.47 4.23
N GLY A 42 -16.12 -0.87 4.77
CA GLY A 42 -15.30 -1.47 5.81
C GLY A 42 -14.21 -2.43 5.32
N ALA A 43 -14.04 -2.64 4.01
CA ALA A 43 -12.99 -3.51 3.48
C ALA A 43 -11.58 -3.10 3.95
N TYR A 44 -10.83 -4.05 4.53
CA TYR A 44 -9.51 -3.80 5.15
C TYR A 44 -8.42 -3.40 4.15
N TRP A 45 -8.63 -3.66 2.86
CA TRP A 45 -7.69 -3.35 1.78
C TRP A 45 -8.01 -2.02 1.10
N LEU A 46 -9.18 -1.43 1.37
CA LEU A 46 -9.65 -0.21 0.71
C LEU A 46 -9.23 1.03 1.53
N PRO A 47 -8.74 2.11 0.90
CA PRO A 47 -8.43 3.35 1.60
C PRO A 47 -9.64 3.92 2.35
N ARG A 48 -9.38 4.58 3.49
CA ARG A 48 -10.41 5.24 4.30
C ARG A 48 -11.24 6.27 3.53
N ARG A 49 -10.61 7.03 2.63
CA ARG A 49 -11.31 8.00 1.77
C ARG A 49 -12.37 7.36 0.84
N LEU A 50 -12.22 6.06 0.55
CA LEU A 50 -13.14 5.28 -0.28
C LEU A 50 -14.09 4.42 0.57
N GLY A 51 -14.13 4.62 1.89
CA GLY A 51 -15.03 3.88 2.80
C GLY A 51 -14.46 2.57 3.34
N GLY A 52 -13.17 2.31 3.15
CA GLY A 52 -12.49 1.14 3.70
C GLY A 52 -11.81 1.39 5.04
N THR A 53 -11.04 0.39 5.49
CA THR A 53 -10.33 0.40 6.78
C THR A 53 -8.82 0.15 6.64
N ALA A 54 -8.26 0.28 5.43
CA ALA A 54 -6.83 0.12 5.23
C ALA A 54 -6.03 1.08 6.12
N PRO A 55 -4.96 0.59 6.77
CA PRO A 55 -4.13 1.39 7.67
C PRO A 55 -3.45 2.54 6.92
N THR A 56 -3.14 3.64 7.62
CA THR A 56 -2.24 4.65 7.09
C THR A 56 -0.81 4.10 7.02
N VAL A 57 0.08 4.81 6.34
CA VAL A 57 1.50 4.41 6.26
C VAL A 57 2.12 4.35 7.65
N GLU A 58 1.79 5.30 8.52
CA GLU A 58 2.26 5.36 9.90
C GLU A 58 1.71 4.22 10.74
N GLU A 59 0.41 3.93 10.63
CA GLU A 59 -0.21 2.81 11.32
C GLU A 59 0.37 1.46 10.85
N ALA A 60 0.58 1.30 9.54
CA ALA A 60 1.21 0.12 8.98
C ALA A 60 2.63 -0.09 9.53
N ALA A 61 3.43 0.98 9.63
CA ALA A 61 4.76 0.92 10.22
C ALA A 61 4.74 0.48 11.70
N VAL A 62 3.75 0.94 12.47
CA VAL A 62 3.54 0.48 13.85
C VAL A 62 3.19 -1.01 13.88
N LEU A 63 2.23 -1.45 13.09
CA LEU A 63 1.80 -2.86 13.01
C LEU A 63 2.96 -3.79 12.63
N ASP A 64 3.78 -3.40 11.66
CA ASP A 64 4.96 -4.14 11.23
C ASP A 64 5.99 -4.28 12.38
N SER A 65 6.21 -3.19 13.13
CA SER A 65 7.12 -3.19 14.28
C SER A 65 6.65 -4.12 15.41
N GLU A 66 5.34 -4.15 15.66
CA GLU A 66 4.71 -5.00 16.66
C GLU A 66 4.79 -6.48 16.26
N GLU A 67 4.53 -6.79 14.99
CA GLU A 67 4.66 -8.16 14.45
C GLU A 67 6.10 -8.66 14.58
N LEU A 68 7.09 -7.82 14.22
CA LEU A 68 8.51 -8.14 14.35
C LEU A 68 8.89 -8.44 15.80
N ALA A 69 8.43 -7.62 16.75
CA ALA A 69 8.67 -7.81 18.17
C ALA A 69 8.03 -9.11 18.69
N GLU A 70 6.79 -9.41 18.32
CA GLU A 70 6.10 -10.64 18.71
C GLU A 70 6.78 -11.87 18.12
N ARG A 71 7.19 -11.81 16.85
CA ARG A 71 7.94 -12.87 16.18
C ARG A 71 9.27 -13.15 16.88
N ALA A 72 9.95 -12.11 17.37
CA ALA A 72 11.17 -12.27 18.17
C ALA A 72 10.89 -12.96 19.52
N ARG A 73 9.82 -12.57 20.23
CA ARG A 73 9.41 -13.19 21.50
C ARG A 73 9.08 -14.68 21.33
N ARG A 74 8.32 -15.04 20.29
CA ARG A 74 7.99 -16.44 19.96
C ARG A 74 9.25 -17.26 19.69
N LYS A 75 10.22 -16.71 18.95
CA LYS A 75 11.51 -17.37 18.70
C LYS A 75 12.30 -17.57 20.00
N ALA A 76 12.33 -16.58 20.89
CA ALA A 76 13.01 -16.70 22.18
C ALA A 76 12.37 -17.79 23.05
N ARG A 77 11.04 -17.81 23.16
CA ARG A 77 10.29 -18.85 23.91
C ARG A 77 10.58 -20.26 23.39
N LYS A 78 10.62 -20.44 22.06
CA LYS A 78 10.95 -21.72 21.43
C LYS A 78 12.40 -22.16 21.70
N LYS A 79 13.34 -21.22 21.87
CA LYS A 79 14.73 -21.55 22.23
C LYS A 79 14.88 -21.96 23.70
N THR A 80 14.07 -21.39 24.59
CA THR A 80 14.11 -21.68 26.03
C THR A 80 13.34 -22.94 26.41
N ASP A 81 12.52 -23.48 25.51
CA ASP A 81 11.83 -24.76 25.66
C ASP A 81 12.35 -25.74 24.60
N PRO A 82 13.53 -26.36 24.80
CA PRO A 82 13.96 -27.46 23.98
C PRO A 82 13.07 -28.63 24.38
N GLY A 83 12.05 -28.92 23.57
CA GLY A 83 11.09 -29.98 23.81
C GLY A 83 11.76 -31.23 24.38
N HIS A 84 11.21 -31.70 25.50
CA HIS A 84 11.55 -32.95 26.17
C HIS A 84 11.66 -34.08 25.12
N ALA A 85 12.88 -34.62 24.98
CA ALA A 85 13.15 -35.86 24.25
C ALA A 85 12.74 -37.06 25.10
#